data_AF-A0A378RL86-F1
#
_entry.id   AF-A0A378RL86-F1
#
_cell.length_a   1.000
_cell.length_b   1.000
_cell.length_c   1.000
_cell.angle_alpha   90.00
_cell.angle_beta   90.00
_cell.angle_gamma   90.00
#
_symmetry.space_group_name_H-M   'P 1'
#
loop_
_entity.id
_entity.type
_entity.pdbx_description
1 polymer ?
#
loop_
_entity_poly.entity_id
_entity_poly.type
_entity_poly.pdbx_seq_one_letter_code
_entity_poly.pdbx_strand_id
1 'polypeptide(L)'
;MSKFKSAEIRGNKVIIFDDQIEKATAELRIKQGKDVYGTRRQAETLAEALSDGQGSMKHASHVIGGYKHFHDINHNYKGHIFYGE
;
A
#
# COMPACT_ATOMS: atom_id res chain seq x y z
N MET A 1 1.33 16.20 7.21
CA MET A 1 0.63 15.16 6.42
C MET A 1 1.62 14.08 6.05
N SER A 2 1.27 12.80 6.20
CA SER A 2 2.11 11.69 5.72
C SER A 2 2.10 11.67 4.18
N LYS A 3 3.27 11.56 3.56
CA LYS A 3 3.45 11.48 2.11
C LYS A 3 3.90 10.08 1.70
N PHE A 4 3.32 9.56 0.64
CA PHE A 4 3.59 8.25 0.05
C PHE A 4 4.22 8.43 -1.33
N LYS A 5 4.85 7.40 -1.87
CA LYS A 5 5.25 7.32 -3.27
C LYS A 5 4.26 6.45 -4.04
N SER A 6 4.11 6.69 -5.34
CA SER A 6 3.42 5.72 -6.20
C SER A 6 4.27 4.46 -6.37
N ALA A 7 3.63 3.31 -6.54
CA ALA A 7 4.31 2.05 -6.78
C ALA A 7 3.63 1.24 -7.90
N GLU A 8 4.37 0.30 -8.47
CA GLU A 8 3.89 -0.71 -9.42
C GLU A 8 4.71 -1.99 -9.25
N ILE A 9 4.06 -3.15 -9.32
CA ILE A 9 4.76 -4.44 -9.41
C ILE A 9 5.17 -4.69 -10.87
N ARG A 10 6.48 -4.86 -11.13
CA ARG A 10 7.00 -5.32 -12.42
C ARG A 10 7.79 -6.61 -12.26
N GLY A 11 7.18 -7.73 -12.68
CA GLY A 11 7.74 -9.06 -12.46
C GLY A 11 7.90 -9.33 -10.97
N ASN A 12 9.14 -9.57 -10.54
CA ASN A 12 9.50 -9.75 -9.14
C ASN A 12 10.19 -8.50 -8.55
N LYS A 13 9.71 -7.29 -8.87
CA LYS A 13 10.16 -6.06 -8.21
C LYS A 13 9.00 -5.09 -7.98
N VAL A 14 9.08 -4.32 -6.90
CA VAL A 14 8.26 -3.11 -6.71
C VAL A 14 9.07 -1.94 -7.27
N ILE A 15 8.52 -1.27 -8.28
CA ILE A 15 9.05 -0.04 -8.84
C ILE A 15 8.42 1.11 -8.07
N ILE A 16 9.26 1.95 -7.48
CA ILE A 16 8.85 3.11 -6.69
C ILE A 16 9.11 4.36 -7.55
N PHE A 17 8.07 5.16 -7.75
CA PHE A 17 8.18 6.42 -8.50
C PHE A 17 8.47 7.58 -7.54
N ASP A 18 9.22 8.58 -8.00
CA ASP A 18 9.66 9.68 -7.12
C ASP A 18 8.56 10.68 -6.73
N ASP A 19 7.42 10.63 -7.41
CA ASP A 19 6.28 11.49 -7.10
C ASP A 19 5.67 11.14 -5.74
N GLN A 20 5.78 12.09 -4.82
CA GLN A 20 5.15 12.02 -3.51
C GLN A 20 3.68 12.46 -3.59
N ILE A 21 2.80 11.68 -2.97
CA ILE A 21 1.36 11.92 -2.89
C ILE A 21 0.91 11.98 -1.43
N GLU A 22 -0.14 12.75 -1.16
CA GLU A 22 -0.71 12.84 0.19
C GLU A 22 -1.49 11.57 0.58
N LYS A 23 -1.67 11.35 1.89
CA LYS A 23 -2.43 10.21 2.44
C LYS A 23 -3.80 10.02 1.78
N ALA A 24 -4.61 11.07 1.67
CA ALA A 24 -5.95 10.96 1.07
C ALA A 24 -5.91 10.53 -0.41
N THR A 25 -4.89 10.98 -1.15
CA THR A 25 -4.67 10.56 -2.54
C THR A 25 -4.19 9.11 -2.61
N ALA A 26 -3.32 8.69 -1.67
CA ALA A 26 -2.89 7.31 -1.56
C ALA A 26 -4.06 6.36 -1.25
N GLU A 27 -4.97 6.73 -0.34
CA GLU A 27 -6.20 5.98 -0.05
C GLU A 27 -7.06 5.79 -1.32
N LEU A 28 -7.28 6.88 -2.07
CA LEU A 28 -8.05 6.82 -3.31
C LEU A 28 -7.40 5.90 -4.35
N ARG A 29 -6.07 5.94 -4.49
CA ARG A 29 -5.34 5.05 -5.40
C ARG A 29 -5.54 3.58 -5.05
N ILE A 30 -5.46 3.22 -3.77
CA ILE A 30 -5.64 1.84 -3.31
C ILE A 30 -7.06 1.35 -3.60
N LYS A 31 -8.07 2.19 -3.36
CA LYS A 31 -9.47 1.92 -3.72
C LYS A 31 -9.66 1.72 -5.23
N GLN A 32 -8.85 2.39 -6.05
CA GLN A 32 -8.82 2.23 -7.51
C GLN A 32 -7.97 1.05 -8.00
N GLY A 33 -7.42 0.24 -7.08
CA GLY A 33 -6.59 -0.90 -7.45
C GLY A 33 -5.16 -0.56 -7.82
N LYS A 34 -4.65 0.61 -7.41
CA LYS A 34 -3.29 1.08 -7.69
C LYS A 34 -2.44 1.02 -6.44
N ASP A 35 -1.17 0.66 -6.62
CA ASP A 35 -0.25 0.48 -5.51
C ASP A 35 0.39 1.79 -5.04
N VAL A 36 0.80 1.81 -3.78
CA VAL A 36 1.57 2.89 -3.15
C VAL A 36 2.70 2.33 -2.30
N TYR A 37 3.70 3.15 -2.01
CA TYR A 37 4.85 2.83 -1.18
C TYR A 37 5.04 3.88 -0.08
N GLY A 38 5.43 3.47 1.12
CA GLY A 38 5.83 4.38 2.19
C GLY A 38 6.77 3.72 3.20
N THR A 39 7.06 4.42 4.28
CA THR A 39 7.70 3.81 5.45
C THR A 39 6.76 2.83 6.14
N ARG A 40 7.29 1.94 6.99
CA ARG A 40 6.44 0.99 7.75
C ARG A 40 5.32 1.71 8.51
N ARG A 41 5.66 2.79 9.22
CA ARG A 41 4.69 3.58 10.00
C ARG A 41 3.65 4.25 9.10
N GLN A 42 4.06 4.79 7.95
CA GLN A 42 3.12 5.40 7.01
C GLN A 42 2.14 4.38 6.43
N ALA A 43 2.65 3.21 6.04
CA ALA A 43 1.82 2.13 5.50
C ALA A 43 0.83 1.59 6.53
N GLU A 44 1.25 1.44 7.78
CA GLU A 44 0.38 1.03 8.90
C GLU A 44 -0.75 2.04 9.13
N THR A 45 -0.45 3.33 9.26
CA THR A 45 -1.47 4.39 9.41
C THR A 45 -2.42 4.50 8.21
N LEU A 46 -1.97 4.11 7.02
CA LEU A 46 -2.82 4.03 5.83
C LEU A 46 -3.71 2.79 5.84
N ALA A 47 -3.17 1.65 6.25
CA ALA A 47 -3.89 0.38 6.36
C ALA A 47 -5.01 0.44 7.42
N GLU A 48 -4.75 1.08 8.57
CA GLU A 48 -5.74 1.32 9.62
C GLU A 48 -6.92 2.14 9.07
N ALA A 49 -6.64 3.28 8.42
CA ALA A 49 -7.67 4.14 7.85
C ALA A 49 -8.53 3.44 6.78
N LEU A 50 -7.93 2.57 5.96
CA LEU A 50 -8.68 1.77 5.00
C LEU A 50 -9.49 0.65 5.66
N SER A 51 -9.03 0.12 6.79
CA SER A 51 -9.73 -0.93 7.53
C SER A 51 -10.97 -0.39 8.23
N ASP A 52 -10.88 0.79 8.85
CA ASP A 52 -12.02 1.48 9.46
C ASP A 52 -13.13 1.83 8.45
N GLY A 53 -12.77 1.95 7.17
CA GLY A 53 -13.65 2.40 6.11
C GLY A 53 -14.32 1.32 5.26
N GLN A 54 -13.96 0.02 5.41
CA GLN A 54 -14.54 -1.20 4.78
C GLN A 54 -13.48 -2.27 4.37
N GLY A 55 -12.17 -1.95 4.45
CA GLY A 55 -11.11 -2.91 4.15
C GLY A 55 -10.83 -3.87 5.31
N SER A 56 -10.16 -4.99 5.04
CA SER A 56 -9.54 -5.81 6.08
C SER A 56 -8.06 -5.93 5.76
N MET A 57 -7.35 -4.80 5.93
CA MET A 57 -5.94 -4.71 5.54
C MET A 57 -5.10 -5.59 6.47
N LYS A 58 -4.44 -6.60 5.92
CA LYS A 58 -3.57 -7.50 6.68
C LYS A 58 -2.14 -7.36 6.21
N HIS A 59 -1.23 -7.36 7.17
CA HIS A 59 0.19 -7.49 6.91
C HIS A 59 0.48 -8.87 6.30
N ALA A 60 1.00 -8.91 5.09
CA ALA A 60 1.38 -10.15 4.43
C ALA A 60 2.66 -9.97 3.62
N SER A 61 3.39 -11.07 3.45
CA SER A 61 4.47 -11.13 2.46
C SER A 61 3.91 -11.79 1.20
N HIS A 62 4.17 -11.21 0.03
CA HIS A 62 3.63 -11.74 -1.23
C HIS A 62 4.25 -13.10 -1.58
N VAL A 63 5.48 -13.36 -1.09
CA VAL A 63 6.20 -14.64 -1.10
C VAL A 63 7.15 -14.70 0.11
N ILE A 64 7.70 -15.88 0.43
CA ILE A 64 8.80 -16.00 1.43
C ILE A 64 9.98 -15.13 0.95
N GLY A 65 10.35 -14.12 1.74
CA GLY A 65 11.38 -13.14 1.36
C GLY A 65 10.91 -12.05 0.36
N GLY A 66 9.62 -11.99 0.04
CA GLY A 66 9.02 -11.00 -0.85
C GLY A 66 8.80 -9.64 -0.22
N TYR A 67 8.11 -8.73 -0.92
CA TYR A 67 7.85 -7.39 -0.39
C TYR A 67 6.92 -7.44 0.80
N LYS A 68 7.29 -6.64 1.80
CA LYS A 68 6.47 -6.35 2.96
C LYS A 68 5.37 -5.38 2.51
N HIS A 69 4.11 -5.78 2.66
CA HIS A 69 2.97 -4.96 2.25
C HIS A 69 1.73 -5.26 3.09
N PHE A 70 0.78 -4.33 3.06
CA PHE A 70 -0.59 -4.57 3.47
C PHE A 70 -1.45 -4.79 2.23
N HIS A 71 -2.33 -5.80 2.27
CA HIS A 71 -3.38 -6.01 1.28
C HIS A 71 -4.71 -6.25 1.97
N ASP A 72 -5.80 -5.96 1.27
CA ASP A 72 -7.14 -6.27 1.75
C ASP A 72 -7.46 -7.76 1.55
N ILE A 73 -7.63 -8.52 2.65
CA ILE A 73 -7.90 -9.96 2.58
C ILE A 73 -9.22 -10.30 1.92
N ASN A 74 -10.18 -9.37 1.96
CA ASN A 74 -11.48 -9.54 1.33
C ASN A 74 -11.46 -9.11 -0.14
N HIS A 75 -10.33 -8.57 -0.62
CA HIS A 75 -10.15 -8.05 -1.97
C HIS A 75 -11.20 -7.00 -2.40
N ASN A 76 -11.77 -6.24 -1.45
CA ASN A 76 -12.58 -5.06 -1.76
C ASN A 76 -11.69 -4.00 -2.43
N TYR A 77 -10.43 -3.91 -2.02
CA TYR A 77 -9.40 -3.09 -2.66
C TYR A 77 -8.34 -3.97 -3.32
N LYS A 78 -8.08 -3.71 -4.60
CA LYS A 78 -7.08 -4.47 -5.39
C LYS A 78 -5.65 -3.92 -5.28
N GLY A 79 -5.49 -2.72 -4.71
CA GLY A 79 -4.19 -2.06 -4.57
C GLY A 79 -3.45 -2.52 -3.32
N HIS A 80 -2.13 -2.48 -3.37
CA HIS A 80 -1.25 -2.87 -2.28
C HIS A 80 -0.57 -1.66 -1.66
N ILE A 81 -0.38 -1.70 -0.34
CA ILE A 81 0.42 -0.72 0.39
C ILE A 81 1.78 -1.35 0.69
N PHE A 82 2.76 -1.11 -0.17
CA PHE A 82 4.12 -1.55 0.06
C PHE A 82 4.80 -0.69 1.11
N TYR A 83 5.73 -1.28 1.85
CA TYR A 83 6.63 -0.52 2.70
C TYR A 83 8.01 -1.11 2.78
N GLY A 84 8.95 -0.21 3.01
CA GLY A 84 10.34 -0.53 3.26
C GLY A 84 11.04 0.68 3.86
N GLU A 85 11.86 0.39 4.85
CA GLU A 85 12.92 1.16 5.48
C GLU A 85 13.78 0.15 6.26
#